data_AF-A0A0A6ZNX6-F1
#
_entry.id   AF-A0A0A6ZNX6-F1
#
_cell.length_a   1.000
_cell.length_b   1.000
_cell.length_c   1.000
_cell.angle_alpha   90.00
_cell.angle_beta   90.00
_cell.angle_gamma   90.00
#
_symmetry.space_group_name_H-M   'P 1'
#
loop_
_entity.id
_entity.type
_entity.pdbx_description
1 polymer ?
#
loop_
_entity_poly.entity_id
_entity_poly.type
_entity_poly.pdbx_seq_one_letter_code
_entity_poly.pdbx_strand_id
1 'polypeptide(L)'
;MKQSTIALALLPLLFTPVTKARTPEMPVLEKRAAQGDITAPGGARRLTGDQTAALRDSLSDKPAKNIILLIGDGMGDSEITAARNYAEGAGGFFKGIDALPLTGQYTHYALNKKTGKPDYVTDSAASATAWSTGVKTYNGALGVDIHEKDHPTILEMAKAAGLATGNVSTAELQDATPAALVAHVTSRKCYGPSATSEKCPGNALEKGGKGSITEQLLNARADVTLGGGAKTFAETATAGEWQGKHCVNRHRRVVISW
;
A
#
# COMPACT_ATOMS: atom_id res chain seq x y z
N MET A 1 65.56 59.56 14.48
CA MET A 1 65.66 58.54 13.42
C MET A 1 65.72 57.15 14.06
N LYS A 2 64.62 56.39 13.97
CA LYS A 2 64.57 54.91 13.94
C LYS A 2 63.10 54.53 13.66
N GLN A 3 62.86 54.00 12.47
CA GLN A 3 61.59 53.42 12.02
C GLN A 3 61.45 51.98 12.55
N SER A 4 60.21 51.47 12.44
CA SER A 4 59.77 50.05 12.34
C SER A 4 58.87 49.56 13.48
N THR A 5 57.53 49.59 13.30
CA THR A 5 56.58 48.54 12.80
C THR A 5 56.01 47.71 13.96
N ILE A 6 54.69 47.52 14.18
CA ILE A 6 53.67 46.72 13.45
C ILE A 6 52.35 46.94 14.25
N ALA A 7 51.28 47.51 13.67
CA ALA A 7 50.22 46.92 12.83
C ALA A 7 49.15 46.09 13.59
N LEU A 8 47.96 46.73 13.69
CA LEU A 8 46.59 46.22 13.54
C LEU A 8 46.35 44.70 13.65
N ALA A 9 45.55 44.29 14.64
CA ALA A 9 44.88 42.99 14.66
C ALA A 9 43.36 43.17 14.58
N LEU A 10 42.78 42.87 13.42
CA LEU A 10 41.33 42.85 13.16
C LEU A 10 41.01 41.59 12.31
N LEU A 11 40.20 40.70 12.91
CA LEU A 11 39.45 39.53 12.37
C LEU A 11 40.28 38.32 11.84
N PRO A 12 39.75 37.05 11.84
CA PRO A 12 38.32 36.67 11.80
C PRO A 12 37.87 35.52 12.76
N LEU A 13 36.66 35.64 13.32
CA LEU A 13 35.86 34.53 13.86
C LEU A 13 34.90 34.06 12.75
N LEU A 14 35.40 33.22 11.85
CA LEU A 14 34.59 32.46 10.90
C LEU A 14 35.11 31.03 10.87
N PHE A 15 34.19 30.07 10.69
CA PHE A 15 34.37 28.60 10.67
C PHE A 15 34.14 27.87 12.01
N THR A 16 32.89 27.87 12.47
CA THR A 16 32.35 26.66 13.12
C THR A 16 31.91 25.67 12.03
N PRO A 17 32.42 24.44 11.97
CA PRO A 17 31.97 23.46 10.99
C PRO A 17 30.51 23.12 11.30
N VAL A 18 29.62 23.34 10.32
CA VAL A 18 28.28 22.77 10.35
C VAL A 18 28.44 21.26 10.22
N THR A 19 28.45 20.56 11.35
CA THR A 19 28.30 19.10 11.37
C THR A 19 26.87 18.82 10.92
N LYS A 20 26.70 18.57 9.62
CA LYS A 20 25.47 18.02 9.06
C LYS A 20 25.28 16.65 9.71
N ALA A 21 24.37 16.55 10.68
CA ALA A 21 23.99 15.27 11.27
C ALA A 21 23.52 14.37 10.12
N ARG A 22 24.36 13.41 9.72
CA ARG A 22 24.01 12.41 8.71
C ARG A 22 23.05 11.44 9.39
N THR A 23 21.79 11.45 8.97
CA THR A 23 20.86 10.38 9.36
C THR A 23 21.50 9.06 8.94
N PRO A 24 21.63 8.07 9.85
CA PRO A 24 22.15 6.75 9.46
C PRO A 24 21.31 6.22 8.30
N GLU A 25 21.97 5.91 7.17
CA GLU A 25 21.32 5.27 6.03
C GLU A 25 21.01 3.82 6.42
N MET A 26 19.75 3.42 6.36
CA MET A 26 19.39 2.01 6.56
C MET A 26 19.78 1.23 5.30
N PRO A 27 20.55 0.13 5.41
CA PRO A 27 21.00 -0.60 4.25
C PRO A 27 19.83 -1.30 3.55
N VAL A 28 19.79 -1.20 2.21
CA VAL A 28 18.95 -2.03 1.33
C VAL A 28 19.83 -3.17 0.81
N LEU A 29 19.28 -4.37 0.60
CA LEU A 29 20.08 -5.48 0.08
C LEU A 29 20.42 -5.22 -1.39
N GLU A 30 21.64 -4.77 -1.67
CA GLU A 30 22.05 -4.41 -3.03
C GLU A 30 22.34 -5.62 -3.92
N LYS A 31 22.79 -6.73 -3.33
CA LYS A 31 23.16 -7.97 -4.04
C LYS A 31 22.88 -9.21 -3.18
N ARG A 32 21.91 -10.04 -3.59
CA ARG A 32 21.71 -11.42 -3.07
C ARG A 32 21.66 -12.49 -4.17
N ALA A 33 22.17 -12.17 -5.36
CA ALA A 33 22.43 -13.15 -6.41
C ALA A 33 23.58 -14.10 -6.01
N ALA A 34 23.70 -15.23 -6.72
CA ALA A 34 24.84 -16.14 -6.61
C ALA A 34 26.16 -15.40 -6.84
N GLN A 35 27.19 -15.71 -6.04
CA GLN A 35 28.48 -14.99 -6.05
C GLN A 35 29.45 -15.48 -7.14
N GLY A 36 29.21 -16.61 -7.81
CA GLY A 36 30.10 -17.14 -8.82
C GLY A 36 29.58 -18.41 -9.50
N ASP A 37 30.50 -19.28 -9.90
CA ASP A 37 30.18 -20.57 -10.52
C ASP A 37 29.41 -21.47 -9.55
N ILE A 38 28.12 -21.66 -9.83
CA ILE A 38 27.21 -22.42 -8.96
C ILE A 38 27.60 -23.91 -8.81
N THR A 39 28.47 -24.42 -9.67
CA THR A 39 28.98 -25.80 -9.58
C THR A 39 30.21 -25.92 -8.66
N ALA A 40 30.85 -24.80 -8.33
CA ALA A 40 32.04 -24.74 -7.49
C ALA A 40 31.70 -24.48 -6.00
N PRO A 41 32.57 -24.91 -5.06
CA PRO A 41 32.39 -24.64 -3.64
C PRO A 41 32.22 -23.14 -3.35
N GLY A 42 31.07 -22.78 -2.78
CA GLY A 42 30.74 -21.41 -2.41
C GLY A 42 30.20 -20.52 -3.54
N GLY A 43 30.17 -20.95 -4.81
CA GLY A 43 29.72 -20.09 -5.91
C GLY A 43 28.21 -19.81 -5.92
N ALA A 44 27.40 -20.71 -5.36
CA ALA A 44 25.95 -20.50 -5.18
C ALA A 44 25.57 -19.71 -3.91
N ARG A 45 26.54 -19.20 -3.15
CA ARG A 45 26.25 -18.37 -1.96
C ARG A 45 25.48 -17.12 -2.37
N ARG A 46 24.55 -16.68 -1.50
CA ARG A 46 23.89 -15.36 -1.60
C ARG A 46 24.47 -14.33 -0.64
N LEU A 47 25.30 -14.77 0.30
CA LEU A 47 25.90 -13.96 1.35
C LEU A 47 27.41 -13.81 1.12
N THR A 48 27.90 -12.58 1.21
CA THR A 48 29.33 -12.25 1.14
C THR A 48 30.02 -12.27 2.50
N GLY A 49 29.29 -12.06 3.60
CA GLY A 49 29.80 -12.07 4.96
C GLY A 49 28.69 -12.09 6.01
N ASP A 50 29.08 -11.92 7.27
CA ASP A 50 28.15 -11.82 8.41
C ASP A 50 27.16 -10.66 8.23
N GLN A 51 25.93 -10.83 8.68
CA GLN A 51 24.85 -9.86 8.52
C GLN A 51 24.47 -9.15 9.81
N THR A 52 25.11 -9.45 10.94
CA THR A 52 24.70 -8.97 12.27
C THR A 52 24.75 -7.44 12.36
N ALA A 53 25.84 -6.83 11.88
CA ALA A 53 25.97 -5.37 11.87
C ALA A 53 24.98 -4.71 10.90
N ALA A 54 24.91 -5.21 9.66
CA ALA A 54 24.00 -4.67 8.64
C ALA A 54 22.52 -4.75 9.05
N LEU A 55 22.12 -5.86 9.68
CA LEU A 55 20.76 -6.02 10.19
C LEU A 55 20.49 -5.08 11.37
N ARG A 56 21.46 -4.89 12.28
CA ARG A 56 21.35 -3.92 13.39
C ARG A 56 21.14 -2.50 12.86
N ASP A 57 21.86 -2.12 11.80
CA ASP A 57 21.74 -0.79 11.18
C ASP A 57 20.39 -0.60 10.44
N SER A 58 19.66 -1.69 10.17
CA SER A 58 18.32 -1.67 9.57
C SER A 58 17.20 -1.53 10.60
N LEU A 59 17.50 -1.62 11.90
CA LEU A 59 16.52 -1.50 12.97
C LEU A 59 16.37 -0.03 13.37
N SER A 60 15.17 0.52 13.18
CA SER A 60 14.82 1.88 13.57
C SER A 60 13.39 1.91 14.10
N ASP A 61 13.21 2.47 15.29
CA ASP A 61 11.91 2.77 15.91
C ASP A 61 11.41 4.18 15.62
N LYS A 62 12.17 4.96 14.82
CA LYS A 62 11.79 6.31 14.42
C LYS A 62 10.45 6.30 13.68
N PRO A 63 9.57 7.30 13.93
CA PRO A 63 8.31 7.43 13.22
C PRO A 63 8.50 7.51 11.70
N ALA A 64 7.72 6.73 10.96
CA ALA A 64 7.68 6.81 9.51
C ALA A 64 6.96 8.09 9.07
N LYS A 65 7.62 8.91 8.23
CA LYS A 65 6.97 10.07 7.60
C LYS A 65 5.99 9.65 6.50
N ASN A 66 6.32 8.59 5.77
CA ASN A 66 5.53 8.07 4.66
C ASN A 66 5.54 6.53 4.70
N ILE A 67 4.47 5.92 4.19
CA ILE A 67 4.36 4.47 4.02
C ILE A 67 4.01 4.21 2.55
N ILE A 68 4.74 3.29 1.91
CA ILE A 68 4.43 2.77 0.59
C ILE A 68 4.23 1.26 0.74
N LEU A 69 3.02 0.79 0.49
CA LEU A 69 2.67 -0.63 0.55
C LEU A 69 2.49 -1.16 -0.87
N LEU A 70 3.26 -2.20 -1.22
CA LEU A 70 3.14 -2.90 -2.50
C LEU A 70 2.50 -4.25 -2.26
N ILE A 71 1.39 -4.52 -2.95
CA ILE A 71 0.66 -5.80 -2.88
C ILE A 71 0.79 -6.51 -4.21
N GLY A 72 1.44 -7.67 -4.21
CA GLY A 72 1.30 -8.65 -5.29
C GLY A 72 0.11 -9.55 -4.99
N ASP A 73 -1.03 -9.31 -5.63
CA ASP A 73 -2.24 -10.12 -5.40
C ASP A 73 -1.96 -11.59 -5.82
N GLY A 74 -2.14 -12.53 -4.88
CA GLY A 74 -1.78 -13.93 -5.08
C GLY A 74 -0.28 -14.25 -5.11
N MET A 75 0.61 -13.33 -4.75
CA MET A 75 2.07 -13.49 -4.85
C MET A 75 2.67 -14.17 -3.61
N GLY A 76 2.52 -15.49 -3.49
CA GLY A 76 3.20 -16.29 -2.48
C GLY A 76 4.66 -16.59 -2.83
N ASP A 77 5.38 -17.28 -1.94
CA ASP A 77 6.79 -17.66 -2.15
C ASP A 77 7.00 -18.51 -3.41
N SER A 78 5.99 -19.32 -3.77
CA SER A 78 5.97 -20.11 -4.99
C SER A 78 5.98 -19.21 -6.23
N GLU A 79 5.09 -18.22 -6.28
CA GLU A 79 4.99 -17.26 -7.38
C GLU A 79 6.27 -16.42 -7.51
N ILE A 80 6.84 -15.96 -6.39
CA ILE A 80 8.12 -15.23 -6.37
C ILE A 80 9.24 -16.11 -6.94
N THR A 81 9.31 -17.38 -6.52
CA THR A 81 10.35 -18.31 -6.97
C THR A 81 10.20 -18.64 -8.44
N ALA A 82 8.99 -18.91 -8.92
CA ALA A 82 8.72 -19.18 -10.33
C ALA A 82 9.11 -17.98 -11.20
N ALA A 83 8.72 -16.76 -10.82
CA ALA A 83 9.08 -15.54 -11.52
C ALA A 83 10.60 -15.33 -11.55
N ARG A 84 11.29 -15.51 -10.41
CA ARG A 84 12.74 -15.38 -10.32
C ARG A 84 13.45 -16.39 -11.20
N ASN A 85 13.05 -17.65 -11.13
CA ASN A 85 13.64 -18.73 -11.92
C ASN A 85 13.53 -18.46 -13.42
N TYR A 86 12.39 -17.93 -13.86
CA TYR A 86 12.14 -17.62 -15.26
C TYR A 86 12.91 -16.37 -15.74
N ALA A 87 12.81 -15.27 -15.00
CA ALA A 87 13.31 -13.96 -15.45
C ALA A 87 14.80 -13.72 -15.12
N GLU A 88 15.26 -14.18 -13.96
CA GLU A 88 16.58 -13.89 -13.41
C GLU A 88 17.46 -15.16 -13.27
N GLY A 89 16.87 -16.34 -13.48
CA GLY A 89 17.48 -17.63 -13.18
C GLY A 89 17.43 -17.99 -11.69
N ALA A 90 17.61 -19.27 -11.36
CA ALA A 90 17.50 -19.76 -9.98
C ALA A 90 18.50 -19.11 -9.01
N GLY A 91 19.71 -18.80 -9.48
CA GLY A 91 20.74 -18.04 -8.73
C GLY A 91 20.57 -16.51 -8.82
N GLY A 92 19.57 -16.02 -9.54
CA GLY A 92 19.29 -14.61 -9.76
C GLY A 92 18.69 -13.90 -8.54
N PHE A 93 18.34 -12.63 -8.73
CA PHE A 93 17.90 -11.73 -7.66
C PHE A 93 17.04 -10.59 -8.21
N PHE A 94 15.84 -10.41 -7.69
CA PHE A 94 15.03 -9.23 -7.97
C PHE A 94 15.51 -8.03 -7.15
N LYS A 95 15.95 -6.97 -7.84
CA LYS A 95 16.47 -5.73 -7.23
C LYS A 95 15.44 -4.95 -6.38
N GLY A 96 14.17 -5.36 -6.41
CA GLY A 96 13.09 -4.83 -5.59
C GLY A 96 12.59 -5.85 -4.57
N ILE A 97 11.82 -6.85 -5.03
CA ILE A 97 11.15 -7.86 -4.17
C ILE A 97 12.11 -8.55 -3.20
N ASP A 98 13.30 -8.94 -3.66
CA ASP A 98 14.27 -9.67 -2.85
C ASP A 98 15.15 -8.73 -1.99
N ALA A 99 15.02 -7.41 -2.16
CA ALA A 99 15.95 -6.42 -1.64
C ALA A 99 15.59 -5.90 -0.22
N LEU A 100 14.41 -6.24 0.30
CA LEU A 100 13.98 -5.80 1.63
C LEU A 100 14.74 -6.57 2.73
N PRO A 101 15.40 -5.88 3.68
CA PRO A 101 16.34 -6.52 4.61
C PRO A 101 15.67 -7.27 5.77
N LEU A 102 14.42 -6.93 6.10
CA LEU A 102 13.64 -7.52 7.19
C LEU A 102 12.51 -8.36 6.60
N THR A 103 12.50 -9.65 6.90
CA THR A 103 11.53 -10.61 6.37
C THR A 103 10.88 -11.41 7.49
N GLY A 104 9.68 -11.92 7.20
CA GLY A 104 8.92 -12.79 8.10
C GLY A 104 7.77 -13.45 7.35
N GLN A 105 7.00 -14.27 8.05
CA GLN A 105 5.78 -14.89 7.55
C GLN A 105 4.58 -14.44 8.37
N TYR A 106 3.44 -14.24 7.72
CA TYR A 106 2.21 -13.79 8.35
C TYR A 106 1.04 -14.70 7.96
N THR A 107 0.00 -14.75 8.79
CA THR A 107 -1.21 -15.54 8.53
C THR A 107 -2.35 -14.66 8.01
N HIS A 108 -3.06 -15.13 7.00
CA HIS A 108 -4.08 -14.34 6.28
C HIS A 108 -5.46 -15.03 6.21
N TYR A 109 -5.80 -15.90 7.16
CA TYR A 109 -7.14 -16.53 7.21
C TYR A 109 -8.27 -15.47 7.31
N ALA A 110 -9.44 -15.77 6.76
CA ALA A 110 -10.67 -14.98 6.87
C ALA A 110 -11.59 -15.58 7.96
N LEU A 111 -12.82 -15.08 8.08
CA LEU A 111 -13.83 -15.61 9.00
C LEU A 111 -15.07 -16.09 8.26
N ASN A 112 -15.68 -17.15 8.76
CA ASN A 112 -17.03 -17.52 8.37
C ASN A 112 -18.04 -16.53 8.97
N LYS A 113 -18.82 -15.85 8.13
CA LYS A 113 -19.77 -14.81 8.55
C LYS A 113 -20.76 -15.25 9.63
N LYS A 114 -21.27 -16.48 9.55
CA LYS A 114 -22.32 -16.98 10.47
C LYS A 114 -21.76 -17.43 11.81
N THR A 115 -20.57 -18.02 11.82
CA THR A 115 -20.02 -18.70 12.99
C THR A 115 -18.88 -17.93 13.66
N GLY A 116 -18.31 -16.93 12.99
CA GLY A 116 -17.11 -16.22 13.44
C GLY A 116 -15.85 -17.09 13.49
N LYS A 117 -15.91 -18.33 13.01
CA LYS A 117 -14.77 -19.26 12.99
C LYS A 117 -13.83 -18.97 11.83
N PRO A 118 -12.54 -19.34 11.93
CA PRO A 118 -11.61 -19.21 10.81
C PRO A 118 -12.11 -19.88 9.54
N ASP A 119 -12.07 -19.13 8.44
CA ASP A 119 -12.07 -19.64 7.08
C ASP A 119 -10.61 -19.59 6.59
N TYR A 120 -10.00 -20.76 6.43
CA TYR A 120 -8.55 -20.87 6.24
C TYR A 120 -8.05 -20.30 4.92
N VAL A 121 -8.94 -20.10 3.93
CA VAL A 121 -8.60 -19.54 2.63
C VAL A 121 -9.38 -18.23 2.43
N THR A 122 -8.66 -17.12 2.48
CA THR A 122 -9.22 -15.78 2.26
C THR A 122 -9.42 -15.50 0.77
N ASP A 123 -10.36 -14.62 0.45
CA ASP A 123 -10.37 -13.87 -0.81
C ASP A 123 -9.66 -12.51 -0.66
N SER A 124 -9.48 -11.78 -1.77
CA SER A 124 -8.82 -10.45 -1.76
C SER A 124 -9.57 -9.39 -0.92
N ALA A 125 -10.90 -9.53 -0.73
CA ALA A 125 -11.69 -8.54 0.00
C ALA A 125 -11.48 -8.64 1.52
N ALA A 126 -11.58 -9.86 2.06
CA ALA A 126 -11.36 -10.07 3.48
C ALA A 126 -9.90 -9.82 3.89
N SER A 127 -8.94 -10.20 3.04
CA SER A 127 -7.53 -9.92 3.30
C SER A 127 -7.24 -8.42 3.27
N ALA A 128 -7.76 -7.70 2.28
CA ALA A 128 -7.56 -6.25 2.16
C ALA A 128 -8.18 -5.47 3.31
N THR A 129 -9.38 -5.86 3.74
CA THR A 129 -10.00 -5.31 4.95
C THR A 129 -9.13 -5.54 6.18
N ALA A 130 -8.51 -6.72 6.31
CA ALA A 130 -7.70 -7.05 7.49
C ALA A 130 -6.49 -6.12 7.66
N TRP A 131 -5.70 -5.85 6.61
CA TRP A 131 -4.56 -4.93 6.74
C TRP A 131 -4.95 -3.45 6.70
N SER A 132 -6.08 -3.10 6.07
CA SER A 132 -6.49 -1.70 5.96
C SER A 132 -7.21 -1.19 7.21
N THR A 133 -7.94 -2.04 7.93
CA THR A 133 -8.77 -1.63 9.08
C THR A 133 -8.32 -2.26 10.41
N GLY A 134 -7.54 -3.35 10.37
CA GLY A 134 -7.13 -4.09 11.56
C GLY A 134 -8.18 -5.08 12.10
N VAL A 135 -9.32 -5.27 11.43
CA VAL A 135 -10.35 -6.24 11.83
C VAL A 135 -10.48 -7.40 10.82
N LYS A 136 -10.60 -8.63 11.33
CA LYS A 136 -10.90 -9.80 10.48
C LYS A 136 -12.37 -9.78 10.05
N THR A 137 -12.63 -10.25 8.83
CA THR A 137 -13.99 -10.29 8.27
C THR A 137 -14.20 -11.52 7.39
N TYR A 138 -15.37 -11.62 6.75
CA TYR A 138 -15.74 -12.72 5.87
C TYR A 138 -15.38 -12.47 4.41
N ASN A 139 -15.17 -13.56 3.67
CA ASN A 139 -14.84 -13.51 2.25
C ASN A 139 -15.88 -12.70 1.45
N GLY A 140 -15.39 -11.73 0.69
CA GLY A 140 -16.19 -10.79 -0.08
C GLY A 140 -16.57 -9.49 0.63
N ALA A 141 -16.27 -9.29 1.91
CA ALA A 141 -16.52 -8.03 2.63
C ALA A 141 -15.43 -6.98 2.36
N LEU A 142 -15.81 -5.72 2.21
CA LEU A 142 -14.89 -4.58 2.11
C LEU A 142 -15.17 -3.60 3.23
N GLY A 143 -14.17 -3.31 4.07
CA GLY A 143 -14.25 -2.26 5.10
C GLY A 143 -15.27 -2.48 6.21
N VAL A 144 -15.82 -3.68 6.33
CA VAL A 144 -16.82 -4.06 7.34
C VAL A 144 -16.42 -5.36 8.06
N ASP A 145 -16.84 -5.50 9.32
CA ASP A 145 -16.66 -6.75 10.08
C ASP A 145 -17.77 -7.80 9.76
N ILE A 146 -17.76 -8.93 10.47
CA ILE A 146 -18.77 -9.99 10.29
C ILE A 146 -20.20 -9.58 10.67
N HIS A 147 -20.34 -8.46 11.40
CA HIS A 147 -21.61 -7.86 11.79
C HIS A 147 -22.02 -6.74 10.83
N GLU A 148 -21.34 -6.61 9.69
CA GLU A 148 -21.58 -5.57 8.68
C GLU A 148 -21.38 -4.15 9.22
N LYS A 149 -20.60 -3.99 10.31
CA LYS A 149 -20.26 -2.68 10.86
C LYS A 149 -19.01 -2.13 10.17
N ASP A 150 -19.10 -0.88 9.74
CA ASP A 150 -17.99 -0.14 9.13
C ASP A 150 -16.84 0.10 10.12
N HIS A 151 -15.60 -0.08 9.65
CA HIS A 151 -14.39 0.29 10.37
C HIS A 151 -13.51 1.19 9.48
N PRO A 152 -12.96 2.29 10.03
CA PRO A 152 -12.17 3.23 9.25
C PRO A 152 -10.91 2.58 8.69
N THR A 153 -10.56 2.95 7.46
CA THR A 153 -9.36 2.42 6.80
C THR A 153 -8.12 3.26 7.12
N ILE A 154 -6.94 2.67 6.95
CA ILE A 154 -5.67 3.38 7.10
C ILE A 154 -5.54 4.58 6.15
N LEU A 155 -6.17 4.53 4.97
CA LEU A 155 -6.20 5.64 4.03
C LEU A 155 -7.07 6.79 4.57
N GLU A 156 -8.25 6.48 5.09
CA GLU A 156 -9.14 7.46 5.70
C GLU A 156 -8.50 8.10 6.94
N MET A 157 -7.86 7.29 7.78
CA MET A 157 -7.11 7.75 8.94
C MET A 157 -5.95 8.67 8.54
N ALA A 158 -5.18 8.31 7.51
CA ALA A 158 -4.10 9.14 6.98
C ALA A 158 -4.62 10.50 6.47
N LYS A 159 -5.74 10.48 5.72
CA LYS A 159 -6.38 11.71 5.24
C LYS A 159 -6.89 12.59 6.38
N ALA A 160 -7.53 12.00 7.39
CA ALA A 160 -7.98 12.72 8.58
C ALA A 160 -6.83 13.34 9.37
N ALA A 161 -5.64 12.71 9.35
CA ALA A 161 -4.41 13.25 9.92
C ALA A 161 -3.72 14.31 9.05
N GLY A 162 -4.31 14.71 7.92
CA GLY A 162 -3.76 15.72 7.01
C GLY A 162 -2.64 15.22 6.11
N LEU A 163 -2.47 13.89 5.98
CA LEU A 163 -1.48 13.28 5.10
C LEU A 163 -2.04 13.15 3.68
N ALA A 164 -1.14 13.20 2.70
CA ALA A 164 -1.48 12.87 1.32
C ALA A 164 -1.77 11.37 1.18
N THR A 165 -2.74 11.03 0.33
CA THR A 165 -3.21 9.65 0.12
C THR A 165 -3.15 9.25 -1.34
N GLY A 166 -2.65 8.04 -1.60
CA GLY A 166 -2.54 7.46 -2.94
C GLY A 166 -3.05 6.02 -2.98
N ASN A 167 -3.78 5.68 -4.03
CA ASN A 167 -4.28 4.33 -4.29
C ASN A 167 -4.06 3.97 -5.77
N VAL A 168 -3.22 2.98 -6.04
CA VAL A 168 -2.79 2.63 -7.40
C VAL A 168 -2.93 1.13 -7.61
N SER A 169 -3.56 0.74 -8.71
CA SER A 169 -3.75 -0.67 -9.07
C SER A 169 -3.66 -0.84 -10.58
N THR A 170 -3.29 -2.03 -11.03
CA THR A 170 -3.44 -2.43 -12.44
C THR A 170 -4.82 -3.03 -12.73
N ALA A 171 -5.56 -3.43 -11.69
CA ALA A 171 -6.92 -3.93 -11.80
C ALA A 171 -7.93 -2.78 -11.94
N GLU A 172 -9.21 -3.14 -12.10
CA GLU A 172 -10.30 -2.19 -11.97
C GLU A 172 -10.30 -1.58 -10.55
N LEU A 173 -10.48 -0.26 -10.43
CA LEU A 173 -10.47 0.43 -9.13
C LEU A 173 -11.56 -0.04 -8.16
N GLN A 174 -12.60 -0.68 -8.69
CA GLN A 174 -13.70 -1.28 -7.94
C GLN A 174 -13.37 -2.68 -7.42
N ASP A 175 -12.32 -3.32 -7.91
CA ASP A 175 -11.90 -4.61 -7.40
C ASP A 175 -11.39 -4.50 -5.96
N ALA A 176 -11.42 -5.61 -5.24
CA ALA A 176 -11.34 -5.62 -3.78
C ALA A 176 -10.12 -4.91 -3.20
N THR A 177 -8.93 -5.18 -3.74
CA THR A 177 -7.66 -4.72 -3.17
C THR A 177 -7.57 -3.18 -3.12
N PRO A 178 -7.83 -2.42 -4.21
CA PRO A 178 -7.94 -0.97 -4.13
C PRO A 178 -9.22 -0.49 -3.43
N ALA A 179 -10.35 -1.17 -3.59
CA ALA A 179 -11.63 -0.73 -3.04
C ALA A 179 -11.68 -0.78 -1.50
N ALA A 180 -10.99 -1.74 -0.86
CA ALA A 180 -10.97 -1.93 0.60
C ALA A 180 -10.34 -0.76 1.38
N LEU A 181 -9.69 0.19 0.68
CA LEU A 181 -9.14 1.40 1.27
C LEU A 181 -10.17 2.55 1.33
N VAL A 182 -11.27 2.46 0.57
CA VAL A 182 -12.17 3.60 0.31
C VAL A 182 -13.66 3.27 0.36
N ALA A 183 -14.03 1.98 0.41
CA ALA A 183 -15.42 1.55 0.38
C ALA A 183 -15.75 0.57 1.51
N HIS A 184 -16.94 0.76 2.09
CA HIS A 184 -17.55 -0.12 3.09
C HIS A 184 -18.81 -0.75 2.49
N VAL A 185 -18.71 -2.03 2.10
CA VAL A 185 -19.81 -2.77 1.47
C VAL A 185 -19.83 -4.22 1.92
N THR A 186 -21.04 -4.78 2.01
CA THR A 186 -21.25 -6.17 2.45
C THR A 186 -20.87 -7.21 1.39
N SER A 187 -20.64 -6.78 0.15
CA SER A 187 -20.18 -7.62 -0.96
C SER A 187 -19.31 -6.82 -1.94
N ARG A 188 -18.14 -7.36 -2.27
CA ARG A 188 -17.20 -6.83 -3.27
C ARG A 188 -17.81 -6.68 -4.65
N LYS A 189 -18.98 -7.29 -4.93
CA LYS A 189 -19.67 -7.18 -6.23
C LYS A 189 -20.42 -5.86 -6.42
N CYS A 190 -20.47 -4.99 -5.41
CA CYS A 190 -21.26 -3.76 -5.42
C CYS A 190 -20.48 -2.60 -6.08
N TYR A 191 -20.02 -2.84 -7.31
CA TYR A 191 -19.14 -1.95 -8.08
C TYR A 191 -19.77 -0.58 -8.32
N GLY A 192 -20.98 -0.58 -8.88
CA GLY A 192 -21.75 0.61 -9.25
C GLY A 192 -23.18 0.58 -8.71
N PRO A 193 -23.96 1.64 -8.95
CA PRO A 193 -25.34 1.77 -8.46
C PRO A 193 -26.21 0.54 -8.75
N SER A 194 -26.19 0.02 -9.98
CA SER A 194 -27.05 -1.10 -10.39
C SER A 194 -26.81 -2.36 -9.55
N ALA A 195 -25.54 -2.79 -9.45
CA ALA A 195 -25.17 -3.98 -8.68
C ALA A 195 -25.38 -3.78 -7.16
N THR A 196 -25.25 -2.54 -6.68
CA THR A 196 -25.42 -2.22 -5.26
C THR A 196 -26.89 -2.31 -4.84
N SER A 197 -27.81 -1.78 -5.65
CA SER A 197 -29.25 -1.86 -5.38
C SER A 197 -29.74 -3.31 -5.26
N GLU A 198 -29.18 -4.22 -6.08
CA GLU A 198 -29.50 -5.65 -6.10
C GLU A 198 -28.81 -6.43 -4.98
N LYS A 199 -27.49 -6.28 -4.81
CA LYS A 199 -26.66 -7.18 -3.99
C LYS A 199 -26.29 -6.64 -2.63
N CYS A 200 -26.30 -5.32 -2.47
CA CYS A 200 -25.97 -4.63 -1.23
C CYS A 200 -27.08 -3.62 -0.86
N PRO A 201 -28.33 -4.06 -0.64
CA PRO A 201 -29.45 -3.15 -0.43
C PRO A 201 -29.26 -2.21 0.76
N GLY A 202 -28.57 -2.65 1.83
CA GLY A 202 -28.22 -1.78 2.97
C GLY A 202 -27.18 -0.71 2.66
N ASN A 203 -26.36 -0.91 1.61
CA ASN A 203 -25.37 0.07 1.17
C ASN A 203 -25.93 1.00 0.07
N ALA A 204 -27.03 0.65 -0.60
CA ALA A 204 -27.52 1.38 -1.76
C ALA A 204 -27.95 2.82 -1.41
N LEU A 205 -27.54 3.78 -2.26
CA LEU A 205 -27.70 5.21 -1.97
C LEU A 205 -29.18 5.63 -1.92
N GLU A 206 -30.01 5.07 -2.80
CA GLU A 206 -31.46 5.32 -2.81
C GLU A 206 -32.20 4.71 -1.61
N LYS A 207 -31.54 3.83 -0.84
CA LYS A 207 -32.05 3.22 0.39
C LYS A 207 -31.43 3.85 1.64
N GLY A 208 -30.71 4.97 1.50
CA GLY A 208 -30.08 5.70 2.60
C GLY A 208 -28.70 5.15 3.02
N GLY A 209 -28.14 4.20 2.27
CA GLY A 209 -26.78 3.71 2.48
C GLY A 209 -25.70 4.65 1.93
N LYS A 210 -24.43 4.28 2.11
CA LYS A 210 -23.26 5.08 1.68
C LYS A 210 -23.02 5.09 0.16
N GLY A 211 -23.71 4.23 -0.59
CA GLY A 211 -23.58 4.05 -2.03
C GLY A 211 -22.71 2.86 -2.44
N SER A 212 -22.57 2.70 -3.74
CA SER A 212 -21.70 1.71 -4.38
C SER A 212 -20.21 1.95 -4.09
N ILE A 213 -19.35 0.97 -4.42
CA ILE A 213 -17.89 1.10 -4.33
C ILE A 213 -17.41 2.34 -5.11
N THR A 214 -17.91 2.55 -6.33
CA THR A 214 -17.53 3.71 -7.14
C THR A 214 -17.97 5.03 -6.51
N GLU A 215 -19.18 5.10 -5.95
CA GLU A 215 -19.65 6.32 -5.29
C GLU A 215 -18.86 6.61 -4.00
N GLN A 216 -18.54 5.58 -3.22
CA GLN A 216 -17.73 5.71 -2.02
C GLN A 216 -16.27 6.09 -2.34
N LEU A 217 -15.67 5.53 -3.39
CA LEU A 217 -14.35 5.94 -3.89
C LEU A 217 -14.30 7.44 -4.21
N LEU A 218 -15.33 7.94 -4.89
CA LEU A 218 -15.43 9.36 -5.26
C LEU A 218 -15.59 10.26 -4.04
N ASN A 219 -16.32 9.79 -3.02
CA ASN A 219 -16.48 10.50 -1.75
C ASN A 219 -15.17 10.48 -0.93
N ALA A 220 -14.47 9.34 -0.89
CA ALA A 220 -13.23 9.16 -0.18
C ALA A 220 -12.14 10.12 -0.70
N ARG A 221 -12.14 10.41 -2.00
CA ARG A 221 -11.38 11.51 -2.63
C ARG A 221 -9.91 11.52 -2.20
N ALA A 222 -9.21 10.41 -2.41
CA ALA A 222 -7.75 10.38 -2.28
C ALA A 222 -7.10 11.40 -3.21
N ASP A 223 -5.85 11.78 -2.93
CA ASP A 223 -5.15 12.79 -3.74
C ASP A 223 -4.71 12.21 -5.09
N VAL A 224 -4.33 10.94 -5.11
CA VAL A 224 -3.99 10.18 -6.32
C VAL A 224 -4.78 8.88 -6.36
N THR A 225 -5.49 8.62 -7.46
CA THR A 225 -6.16 7.34 -7.70
C THR A 225 -5.95 6.92 -9.15
N LEU A 226 -5.27 5.79 -9.38
CA LEU A 226 -4.89 5.33 -10.73
C LEU A 226 -5.20 3.84 -10.89
N GLY A 227 -5.91 3.46 -11.95
CA GLY A 227 -6.17 2.06 -12.26
C GLY A 227 -7.06 1.85 -13.47
N GLY A 228 -7.60 0.66 -13.64
CA GLY A 228 -8.64 0.39 -14.64
C GLY A 228 -10.05 0.69 -14.12
N GLY A 229 -11.07 0.18 -14.83
CA GLY A 229 -12.45 0.14 -14.33
C GLY A 229 -13.35 1.26 -14.85
N ALA A 230 -13.03 1.81 -16.02
CA ALA A 230 -13.74 2.96 -16.60
C ALA A 230 -15.23 2.68 -16.84
N LYS A 231 -15.57 1.41 -17.12
CA LYS A 231 -16.93 0.96 -17.43
C LYS A 231 -17.95 1.34 -16.35
N THR A 232 -17.64 1.13 -15.07
CA THR A 232 -18.59 1.40 -13.98
C THR A 232 -18.83 2.90 -13.78
N PHE A 233 -17.89 3.76 -14.18
CA PHE A 233 -18.08 5.21 -14.11
C PHE A 233 -19.14 5.74 -15.09
N ALA A 234 -19.55 4.94 -16.08
CA ALA A 234 -20.65 5.23 -16.98
C ALA A 234 -22.03 4.93 -16.35
N GLU A 235 -22.12 4.30 -15.18
CA GLU A 235 -23.39 4.14 -14.49
C GLU A 235 -23.88 5.48 -13.91
N THR A 236 -25.20 5.67 -13.86
CA THR A 236 -25.84 6.86 -13.33
C THR A 236 -26.19 6.68 -11.86
N ALA A 237 -25.94 7.71 -11.05
CA ALA A 237 -26.32 7.68 -9.64
C ALA A 237 -27.85 7.64 -9.50
N THR A 238 -28.35 6.74 -8.64
CA THR A 238 -29.78 6.55 -8.37
C THR A 238 -30.35 7.58 -7.39
N ALA A 239 -29.50 8.24 -6.60
CA ALA A 239 -29.88 9.23 -5.60
C ALA A 239 -28.75 10.26 -5.33
N GLY A 240 -29.00 11.22 -4.43
CA GLY A 240 -28.05 12.24 -3.99
C GLY A 240 -27.89 13.43 -4.95
N GLU A 241 -26.91 14.31 -4.66
CA GLU A 241 -26.66 15.57 -5.39
C GLU A 241 -26.51 15.39 -6.91
N TRP A 242 -26.01 14.23 -7.33
CA TRP A 242 -25.72 13.92 -8.73
C TRP A 242 -26.66 12.87 -9.33
N GLN A 243 -27.86 12.71 -8.77
CA GLN A 243 -28.88 11.80 -9.29
C GLN A 243 -29.09 12.01 -10.80
N GLY A 244 -29.16 10.91 -11.55
CA GLY A 244 -29.34 10.93 -13.01
C GLY A 244 -28.11 11.32 -13.83
N LYS A 245 -26.98 11.66 -13.18
CA LYS A 245 -25.70 11.92 -13.87
C LYS A 245 -24.78 10.71 -13.77
N HIS A 246 -23.95 10.51 -14.79
CA HIS A 246 -22.88 9.52 -14.77
C HIS A 246 -21.89 9.79 -13.64
N CYS A 247 -21.39 8.72 -13.01
CA CYS A 247 -20.41 8.82 -11.93
C CYS A 247 -19.12 9.55 -12.36
N VAL A 248 -18.74 9.46 -13.64
CA VAL A 248 -17.61 10.23 -14.20
C VAL A 248 -17.75 11.74 -13.99
N ASN A 249 -18.97 12.29 -13.95
CA ASN A 249 -19.21 13.72 -13.80
C ASN A 249 -18.99 14.25 -12.37
N ARG A 250 -18.70 13.38 -11.38
CA ARG A 250 -18.35 13.77 -10.01
C ARG A 250 -16.86 14.15 -9.83
N HIS A 251 -16.03 13.98 -10.87
CA HIS A 251 -14.59 14.13 -10.73
C HIS A 251 -14.13 15.59 -10.67
N ARG A 252 -13.40 15.94 -9.59
CA ARG A 252 -12.66 17.21 -9.45
C ARG A 252 -11.17 17.03 -9.08
N ARG A 253 -10.67 15.79 -9.09
CA ARG A 253 -9.26 15.42 -8.85
C ARG A 253 -8.86 14.28 -9.79
N VAL A 254 -7.55 14.04 -9.92
CA VAL A 254 -6.95 13.06 -10.84
C VAL A 254 -7.34 11.64 -10.43
N VAL A 255 -8.43 11.15 -11.00
CA VAL A 255 -8.70 9.71 -11.14
C VAL A 255 -8.44 9.40 -12.60
N ILE A 256 -7.40 8.62 -12.86
CA ILE A 256 -7.15 8.11 -14.21
C ILE A 256 -7.60 6.66 -14.19
N SER A 257 -8.73 6.42 -14.85
CA SER A 257 -9.25 5.10 -15.12
C SER A 257 -9.04 4.79 -16.60
N TRP A 258 -8.34 3.71 -16.92
CA TRP A 258 -8.27 3.17 -18.30
C TRP A 258 -9.14 1.92 -18.47
#